data_AF-A0A1B6GQF9-F1
#
_entry.id   AF-A0A1B6GQF9-F1
#
_cell.length_a   1.000
_cell.length_b   1.000
_cell.length_c   1.000
_cell.angle_alpha   90.00
_cell.angle_beta   90.00
_cell.angle_gamma   90.00
#
_symmetry.space_group_name_H-M   'P 1'
#
loop_
_entity.id
_entity.type
_entity.pdbx_description
1 polymer ?
#
loop_
_entity_poly.entity_id
_entity_poly.type
_entity_poly.pdbx_seq_one_letter_code
_entity_poly.pdbx_strand_id
1 'polypeptide(L)'
;MVIVIDNITLLRLENGGLDDVKNILKNFIEQHKQAFAFPELNLDDRRKKLWTLLFSHLDKPSSAICHKECLACVRILSREKTDLDELCCEKWMNILLYHAGLVPQEQAMLMTNQPFDNFDVVLEAMKCLCNLVFNCEHARKLCGHNHAIEAIMMRLRTYRDPLLPHEIKFFDMRMLFVMTAFQPDIRPRLKEELHGLTYLMEILDLIIKDASEEEDRPQNSTPVLVDNQVQLASEVLKVLFNLTCKPGVPDEEEDAQLLRLESILKELLLCDTDPPSNKEQLQSHVVNLLTTMPGRCHQELMAPLTKDVSKEAEFEGYNMEAMAVLVTFLNTRLDQNPVVQSLQERLSPIVTVLLECAINHRLLRKYLRWRILPPLRDVHTRPEEGTTLRNKLCRLLTSPVTNVRDLVAELLFVLCKESVSRMIKYTGYGNAAGQFANRGLLAQHQSCQPHGQYSSDSDSETDEYSMYKHGINPVVGCYEPPRPDPTAHMTEEQKEYEAMQLVNMMDKLHRQGIINPCRIGEDGRPEPVSHIMELQEELPRQQVGGGARTDDVD
;
A
#
# COMPACT_ATOMS: atom_id res chain seq x y z
N MET A 1 2.55 -48.68 -0.85
CA MET A 1 2.56 -49.27 0.52
C MET A 1 2.60 -48.08 1.47
N VAL A 2 1.60 -47.88 2.32
CA VAL A 2 1.58 -46.76 3.29
C VAL A 2 2.69 -47.01 4.31
N ILE A 3 3.65 -46.10 4.45
CA ILE A 3 4.72 -46.22 5.45
C ILE A 3 4.25 -45.45 6.68
N VAL A 4 3.95 -46.20 7.73
CA VAL A 4 3.74 -45.63 9.06
C VAL A 4 5.11 -45.55 9.73
N ILE A 5 5.49 -44.38 10.24
CA ILE A 5 6.71 -44.26 11.05
C ILE A 5 6.44 -44.89 12.41
N ASP A 6 6.72 -46.19 12.49
CA ASP A 6 6.71 -46.99 13.69
C ASP A 6 8.14 -47.23 14.21
N ASN A 7 8.25 -47.90 15.35
CA ASN A 7 9.55 -48.20 15.96
C ASN A 7 10.45 -49.05 15.05
N ILE A 8 9.87 -49.89 14.19
CA ILE A 8 10.62 -50.72 13.23
C ILE A 8 11.24 -49.85 12.14
N THR A 9 10.47 -48.90 11.62
CA THR A 9 10.95 -47.93 10.62
C THR A 9 12.03 -47.02 11.20
N LEU A 10 11.89 -46.58 12.45
CA LEU A 10 12.92 -45.80 13.14
C LEU A 10 14.23 -46.60 13.32
N LEU A 11 14.14 -47.89 13.68
CA LEU A 11 15.32 -48.77 13.79
C LEU A 11 16.01 -48.98 12.44
N ARG A 12 15.25 -49.08 11.34
CA ARG A 12 15.81 -49.15 9.98
C ARG A 12 16.45 -47.84 9.55
N LEU A 13 15.92 -46.70 9.97
CA LEU A 13 16.55 -45.40 9.73
C LEU A 13 17.86 -45.25 10.52
N GLU A 14 17.97 -45.87 11.69
CA GLU A 14 19.17 -45.82 12.53
C GLU A 14 20.27 -46.78 12.04
N ASN A 15 19.91 -48.02 11.70
CA ASN A 15 20.86 -49.12 11.48
C ASN A 15 20.85 -49.68 10.04
N GLY A 16 19.94 -49.23 9.17
CA GLY A 16 19.83 -49.70 7.79
C GLY A 16 20.92 -49.16 6.87
N GLY A 17 21.05 -49.75 5.68
CA GLY A 17 21.93 -49.23 4.63
C GLY A 17 21.43 -47.88 4.10
N LEU A 18 22.33 -47.03 3.61
CA LEU A 18 22.00 -45.68 3.13
C LEU A 18 20.94 -45.68 2.01
N ASP A 19 20.95 -46.67 1.13
CA ASP A 19 19.91 -46.83 0.10
C ASP A 19 18.53 -47.19 0.70
N ASP A 20 18.51 -47.98 1.77
CA ASP A 20 17.28 -48.31 2.48
C ASP A 20 16.73 -47.06 3.18
N VAL A 21 17.59 -46.31 3.87
CA VAL A 21 17.25 -45.03 4.49
C VAL A 21 16.65 -44.09 3.45
N LYS A 22 17.32 -43.92 2.30
CA LYS A 22 16.83 -43.06 1.21
C LYS A 22 15.45 -43.49 0.70
N ASN A 23 15.23 -44.79 0.49
CA ASN A 23 13.96 -45.30 -0.01
C ASN A 23 12.82 -45.12 1.01
N ILE A 24 13.08 -45.34 2.31
CA ILE A 24 12.11 -45.08 3.38
C ILE A 24 11.71 -43.60 3.38
N LEU A 25 12.68 -42.69 3.32
CA LEU A 25 12.44 -41.25 3.33
C LEU A 25 11.67 -40.79 2.08
N LYS A 26 12.02 -41.28 0.88
CA LYS A 26 11.28 -40.97 -0.35
C LYS A 26 9.80 -41.33 -0.27
N ASN A 27 9.52 -42.55 0.20
CA ASN A 27 8.15 -43.02 0.36
C ASN A 27 7.38 -42.17 1.39
N PHE A 28 8.02 -41.76 2.49
CA PHE A 28 7.41 -40.85 3.46
C PHE A 28 7.10 -39.47 2.85
N ILE A 29 8.05 -38.89 2.11
CA ILE A 29 7.89 -37.58 1.44
C ILE A 29 6.71 -37.62 0.47
N GLU A 30 6.59 -38.69 -0.32
CA GLU A 30 5.55 -38.84 -1.33
C GLU A 30 4.15 -38.94 -0.71
N GLN A 31 4.04 -39.63 0.43
CA GLN A 31 2.80 -39.77 1.18
C GLN A 31 2.38 -38.47 1.88
N HIS A 32 3.34 -37.70 2.38
CA HIS A 32 3.08 -36.54 3.22
C HIS A 32 3.38 -35.19 2.56
N LYS A 33 3.51 -35.15 1.22
CA LYS A 33 3.88 -33.93 0.48
C LYS A 33 2.96 -32.73 0.76
N GLN A 34 1.67 -32.98 0.99
CA GLN A 34 0.64 -31.97 1.30
C GLN A 34 0.16 -32.01 2.76
N ALA A 35 0.82 -32.78 3.63
CA ALA A 35 0.46 -32.86 5.03
C ALA A 35 0.95 -31.62 5.81
N PHE A 36 0.13 -31.17 6.75
CA PHE A 36 0.39 -30.04 7.66
C PHE A 36 0.33 -30.42 9.14
N ALA A 37 -0.11 -31.64 9.47
CA ALA A 37 -0.20 -32.16 10.84
C ALA A 37 0.11 -33.65 10.85
N PHE A 38 0.79 -34.09 11.91
CA PHE A 38 1.27 -35.47 12.08
C PHE A 38 0.90 -35.99 13.49
N PRO A 39 -0.40 -36.16 13.79
CA PRO A 39 -0.84 -36.62 15.11
C PRO A 39 -0.22 -37.97 15.51
N GLU A 40 0.04 -38.84 14.53
CA GLU A 40 0.68 -40.13 14.72
C GLU A 40 2.14 -40.03 15.20
N LEU A 41 2.85 -38.96 14.83
CA LEU A 41 4.24 -38.74 15.23
C LEU A 41 4.37 -38.07 16.60
N ASN A 42 3.31 -37.43 17.08
CA ASN A 42 3.25 -36.81 18.40
C ASN A 42 3.08 -37.83 19.53
N LEU A 43 2.85 -39.11 19.19
CA LEU A 43 2.81 -40.23 20.14
C LEU A 43 4.23 -40.80 20.36
N ASP A 44 4.51 -41.25 21.59
CA ASP A 44 5.74 -41.98 21.99
C ASP A 44 7.10 -41.31 21.63
N ASP A 45 7.17 -39.98 21.63
CA ASP A 45 8.34 -39.19 21.21
C ASP A 45 8.86 -39.53 19.79
N ARG A 46 8.02 -40.11 18.93
CA ARG A 46 8.44 -40.57 17.60
C ARG A 46 8.94 -39.43 16.74
N ARG A 47 8.28 -38.28 16.80
CA ARG A 47 8.72 -37.06 16.09
C ARG A 47 10.13 -36.64 16.51
N LYS A 48 10.41 -36.62 17.81
CA LYS A 48 11.73 -36.23 18.35
C LYS A 48 12.83 -37.22 17.96
N LYS A 49 12.54 -38.52 18.02
CA LYS A 49 13.46 -39.58 17.56
C LYS A 49 13.75 -39.48 16.08
N LEU A 50 12.71 -39.37 15.25
CA LEU A 50 12.84 -39.17 13.80
C LEU A 50 13.67 -37.93 13.49
N TRP A 51 13.35 -36.80 14.12
CA TRP A 51 14.08 -35.54 13.96
C TRP A 51 15.57 -35.71 14.25
N THR A 52 15.90 -36.32 15.39
CA THR A 52 17.29 -36.59 15.79
C THR A 52 18.02 -37.49 14.79
N LEU A 53 17.37 -38.54 14.28
CA LEU A 53 17.94 -39.43 13.27
C LEU A 53 18.22 -38.70 11.96
N LEU A 54 17.26 -37.90 11.46
CA LEU A 54 17.43 -37.10 10.25
C LEU A 54 18.66 -36.19 10.36
N PHE A 55 18.77 -35.47 11.49
CA PHE A 55 19.92 -34.60 11.73
C PHE A 55 21.23 -35.36 11.93
N SER A 56 21.21 -36.57 12.50
CA SER A 56 22.40 -37.41 12.64
C SER A 56 22.95 -37.88 11.28
N HIS A 57 22.08 -38.09 10.29
CA HIS A 57 22.48 -38.38 8.91
C HIS A 57 23.00 -37.12 8.21
N LEU A 58 22.38 -35.96 8.45
CA LEU A 58 22.85 -34.68 7.91
C LEU A 58 24.23 -34.27 8.46
N ASP A 59 24.56 -34.63 9.69
CA ASP A 59 25.87 -34.37 10.32
C ASP A 59 26.99 -35.23 9.69
N LYS A 60 26.65 -36.34 9.03
CA LYS A 60 27.63 -37.29 8.47
C LYS A 60 27.86 -37.06 6.97
N PRO A 61 29.09 -36.73 6.54
CA PRO A 61 29.42 -36.59 5.12
C PRO A 61 29.21 -37.90 4.33
N SER A 62 29.41 -39.05 4.99
CA SER A 62 29.19 -40.37 4.38
C SER A 62 27.74 -40.64 3.98
N SER A 63 26.79 -39.87 4.52
CA SER A 63 25.35 -40.02 4.24
C SER A 63 24.84 -39.04 3.16
N ALA A 64 25.75 -38.42 2.39
CA ALA A 64 25.43 -37.45 1.34
C ALA A 64 24.34 -37.91 0.35
N ILE A 65 24.26 -39.23 0.10
CA ILE A 65 23.31 -39.86 -0.82
C ILE A 65 21.84 -39.63 -0.40
N CYS A 66 21.57 -39.42 0.90
CA CYS A 66 20.22 -39.21 1.45
C CYS A 66 20.00 -37.82 2.06
N HIS A 67 20.97 -36.90 1.98
CA HIS A 67 20.84 -35.56 2.59
C HIS A 67 19.64 -34.78 2.04
N LYS A 68 19.39 -34.85 0.73
CA LYS A 68 18.23 -34.20 0.09
C LYS A 68 16.93 -34.72 0.67
N GLU A 69 16.77 -36.04 0.77
CA GLU A 69 15.60 -36.67 1.36
C GLU A 69 15.45 -36.36 2.85
N CYS A 70 16.55 -36.34 3.60
CA CYS A 70 16.53 -35.94 5.01
C CYS A 70 15.99 -34.52 5.17
N LEU A 71 16.51 -33.55 4.39
CA LEU A 71 16.04 -32.17 4.41
C LEU A 71 14.57 -32.06 3.98
N ALA A 72 14.16 -32.77 2.94
CA ALA A 72 12.76 -32.76 2.51
C ALA A 72 11.81 -33.28 3.60
N CYS A 73 12.20 -34.31 4.35
CA CYS A 73 11.47 -34.76 5.53
C CYS A 73 11.43 -33.68 6.62
N VAL A 74 12.57 -33.06 6.95
CA VAL A 74 12.63 -31.94 7.92
C VAL A 74 11.70 -30.79 7.50
N ARG A 75 11.69 -30.43 6.20
CA ARG A 75 10.80 -29.39 5.65
C ARG A 75 9.32 -29.71 5.84
N ILE A 76 8.94 -30.97 5.64
CA ILE A 76 7.56 -31.42 5.82
C ILE A 76 7.18 -31.37 7.31
N LEU A 77 8.06 -31.89 8.18
CA LEU A 77 7.85 -31.92 9.63
C LEU A 77 7.87 -30.52 10.27
N SER A 78 8.55 -29.54 9.67
CA SER A 78 8.62 -28.15 10.16
C SER A 78 7.39 -27.30 9.83
N ARG A 79 6.41 -27.85 9.08
CA ARG A 79 5.12 -27.20 8.84
C ARG A 79 4.21 -27.23 10.07
N GLU A 80 4.35 -28.24 10.91
CA GLU A 80 3.56 -28.39 12.13
C GLU A 80 4.23 -27.62 13.28
N LYS A 81 3.48 -26.68 13.89
CA LYS A 81 3.99 -25.80 14.96
C LYS A 81 4.13 -26.48 16.32
N THR A 82 3.39 -27.57 16.55
CA THR A 82 3.40 -28.32 17.82
C THR A 82 4.83 -28.71 18.19
N ASP A 83 5.27 -28.38 19.41
CA ASP A 83 6.58 -28.71 20.00
C ASP A 83 7.82 -28.33 19.17
N LEU A 84 7.68 -27.45 18.17
CA LEU A 84 8.76 -27.13 17.25
C LEU A 84 9.91 -26.36 17.94
N ASP A 85 9.59 -25.54 18.94
CA ASP A 85 10.59 -24.85 19.77
C ASP A 85 11.44 -25.83 20.57
N GLU A 86 10.89 -26.97 21.02
CA GLU A 86 11.64 -28.01 21.76
C GLU A 86 12.50 -28.91 20.86
N LEU A 87 12.10 -29.06 19.59
CA LEU A 87 12.83 -29.84 18.59
C LEU A 87 14.02 -29.08 18.00
N CYS A 88 13.99 -27.74 18.05
CA CYS A 88 15.06 -26.90 17.54
C CYS A 88 16.13 -26.67 18.61
N CYS A 89 17.40 -26.80 18.23
CA CYS A 89 18.53 -26.42 19.07
C CYS A 89 19.66 -25.85 18.20
N GLU A 90 20.64 -25.21 18.84
CA GLU A 90 21.77 -24.59 18.17
C GLU A 90 22.52 -25.56 17.23
N LYS A 91 22.74 -26.80 17.66
CA LYS A 91 23.40 -27.84 16.84
C LYS A 91 22.64 -28.07 15.53
N TRP A 92 21.32 -28.26 15.59
CA TRP A 92 20.50 -28.53 14.40
C TRP A 92 20.43 -27.33 13.47
N MET A 93 20.34 -26.13 14.01
CA MET A 93 20.37 -24.91 13.21
C MET A 93 21.70 -24.74 12.48
N ASN A 94 22.83 -25.00 13.14
CA ASN A 94 24.15 -24.92 12.51
C ASN A 94 24.33 -25.94 11.37
N ILE A 95 23.79 -27.16 11.53
CA ILE A 95 23.78 -28.16 10.44
C ILE A 95 22.95 -27.67 9.24
N LEU A 96 21.77 -27.10 9.48
CA LEU A 96 20.95 -26.54 8.38
C LEU A 96 21.63 -25.38 7.68
N LEU A 97 22.24 -24.46 8.44
CA LEU A 97 22.99 -23.33 7.89
C LEU A 97 24.18 -23.81 7.05
N TYR A 98 24.89 -24.85 7.50
CA TYR A 98 25.96 -25.49 6.74
C TYR A 98 25.48 -26.04 5.40
N HIS A 99 24.41 -26.85 5.40
CA HIS A 99 23.84 -27.41 4.16
C HIS A 99 23.22 -26.34 3.25
N ALA A 100 22.76 -25.22 3.81
CA ALA A 100 22.29 -24.07 3.06
C ALA A 100 23.42 -23.20 2.49
N GLY A 101 24.69 -23.51 2.79
CA GLY A 101 25.85 -22.69 2.43
C GLY A 101 25.87 -21.33 3.13
N LEU A 102 25.14 -21.18 4.24
CA LEU A 102 25.07 -19.96 5.04
C LEU A 102 26.05 -20.03 6.22
N VAL A 103 27.34 -20.16 5.88
CA VAL A 103 28.44 -20.34 6.84
C VAL A 103 29.28 -19.07 6.96
N PRO A 104 30.07 -18.91 8.04
CA PRO A 104 31.00 -17.80 8.17
C PRO A 104 31.96 -17.71 6.98
N GLN A 105 32.44 -16.51 6.67
CA GLN A 105 33.23 -16.22 5.47
C GLN A 105 34.46 -17.15 5.30
N GLU A 106 35.17 -17.45 6.39
CA GLU A 106 36.32 -18.36 6.38
C GLU A 106 35.95 -19.77 5.91
N GLN A 107 34.80 -20.28 6.35
CA GLN A 107 34.29 -21.59 5.95
C GLN A 107 33.76 -21.56 4.52
N ALA A 108 33.09 -20.47 4.13
CA ALA A 108 32.60 -20.29 2.76
C ALA A 108 33.76 -20.39 1.75
N MET A 109 34.90 -19.73 2.03
CA MET A 109 36.10 -19.79 1.19
C MET A 109 36.67 -21.21 1.03
N LEU A 110 36.58 -22.03 2.08
CA LEU A 110 37.00 -23.43 2.02
C LEU A 110 36.06 -24.29 1.18
N MET A 111 34.76 -23.97 1.18
CA MET A 111 33.73 -24.67 0.41
C MET A 111 33.76 -24.32 -1.08
N THR A 112 34.23 -23.12 -1.48
CA THR A 112 34.36 -22.69 -2.88
C THR A 112 35.31 -23.56 -3.71
N ASN A 113 36.26 -24.26 -3.05
CA ASN A 113 37.22 -25.14 -3.72
C ASN A 113 36.67 -26.55 -4.03
N GLN A 114 35.42 -26.84 -3.65
CA GLN A 114 34.71 -28.06 -4.05
C GLN A 114 33.66 -27.74 -5.10
N PRO A 115 33.49 -28.58 -6.15
CA PRO A 115 32.48 -28.34 -7.17
C PRO A 115 31.11 -28.26 -6.50
N PHE A 116 30.45 -27.11 -6.67
CA PHE A 116 29.18 -26.75 -6.03
C PHE A 116 28.01 -27.46 -6.75
N ASP A 117 28.07 -28.78 -6.87
CA ASP A 117 27.19 -29.56 -7.76
C ASP A 117 25.84 -29.93 -7.13
N ASN A 118 25.55 -29.50 -5.90
CA ASN A 118 24.34 -29.94 -5.18
C ASN A 118 23.45 -28.78 -4.70
N PHE A 119 23.10 -27.89 -5.63
CA PHE A 119 22.11 -26.84 -5.40
C PHE A 119 20.75 -27.38 -4.90
N ASP A 120 20.42 -28.64 -5.22
CA ASP A 120 19.25 -29.33 -4.69
C ASP A 120 19.24 -29.43 -3.16
N VAL A 121 20.38 -29.79 -2.55
CA VAL A 121 20.51 -29.87 -1.09
C VAL A 121 20.46 -28.47 -0.48
N VAL A 122 21.15 -27.50 -1.07
CA VAL A 122 21.14 -26.10 -0.62
C VAL A 122 19.72 -25.54 -0.63
N LEU A 123 19.00 -25.74 -1.74
CA LEU A 123 17.63 -25.28 -1.90
C LEU A 123 16.69 -25.92 -0.88
N GLU A 124 16.82 -27.22 -0.62
CA GLU A 124 15.97 -27.89 0.36
C GLU A 124 16.29 -27.44 1.80
N ALA A 125 17.57 -27.21 2.13
CA ALA A 125 17.98 -26.62 3.40
C ALA A 125 17.44 -25.20 3.59
N MET A 126 17.49 -24.36 2.56
CA MET A 126 16.93 -23.01 2.59
C MET A 126 15.41 -23.02 2.85
N LYS A 127 14.67 -23.95 2.23
CA LYS A 127 13.23 -24.13 2.51
C LYS A 127 12.98 -24.58 3.96
N CYS A 128 13.80 -25.48 4.49
CA CYS A 128 13.73 -25.88 5.90
C CYS A 128 13.91 -24.68 6.83
N LEU A 129 14.96 -23.89 6.59
CA LEU A 129 15.26 -22.69 7.37
C LEU A 129 14.12 -21.67 7.31
N CYS A 130 13.58 -21.38 6.12
CA CYS A 130 12.44 -20.47 5.97
C CYS A 130 11.21 -20.92 6.77
N ASN A 131 10.88 -22.23 6.74
CA ASN A 131 9.78 -22.78 7.52
C ASN A 131 10.02 -22.65 9.03
N LEU A 132 11.23 -23.01 9.48
CA LEU A 132 11.60 -22.96 10.90
C LEU A 132 11.59 -21.53 11.41
N VAL A 133 12.24 -20.60 10.73
CA VAL A 133 12.26 -19.19 11.12
C VAL A 133 10.86 -18.57 11.11
N PHE A 134 9.98 -18.99 10.19
CA PHE A 134 8.59 -18.52 10.18
C PHE A 134 7.78 -19.06 11.38
N ASN A 135 7.94 -20.33 11.73
CA ASN A 135 7.10 -21.02 12.72
C ASN A 135 7.65 -21.06 14.16
N CYS A 136 8.96 -20.95 14.35
CA CYS A 136 9.66 -21.21 15.62
C CYS A 136 10.42 -19.95 16.09
N GLU A 137 10.06 -19.44 17.27
CA GLU A 137 10.72 -18.24 17.83
C GLU A 137 12.15 -18.55 18.25
N HIS A 138 12.40 -19.76 18.77
CA HIS A 138 13.74 -20.17 19.15
C HIS A 138 14.68 -20.21 17.94
N ALA A 139 14.21 -20.73 16.79
CA ALA A 139 14.96 -20.73 15.53
C ALA A 139 15.28 -19.31 15.03
N ARG A 140 14.33 -18.36 15.14
CA ARG A 140 14.57 -16.94 14.82
C ARG A 140 15.70 -16.37 15.65
N LYS A 141 15.66 -16.59 16.97
CA LYS A 141 16.72 -16.11 17.88
C LYS A 141 18.08 -16.69 17.50
N LEU A 142 18.17 -18.00 17.25
CA LEU A 142 19.43 -18.64 16.84
C LEU A 142 19.95 -18.08 15.50
N CYS A 143 19.10 -17.95 14.48
CA CYS A 143 19.51 -17.37 13.20
C CYS A 143 19.91 -15.89 13.30
N GLY A 144 19.37 -15.13 14.25
CA GLY A 144 19.73 -13.72 14.47
C GLY A 144 21.11 -13.54 15.13
N HIS A 145 21.50 -14.46 16.02
CA HIS A 145 22.82 -14.45 16.67
C HIS A 145 23.91 -15.07 15.79
N ASN A 146 23.53 -16.00 14.91
CA ASN A 146 24.44 -16.60 13.97
C ASN A 146 24.78 -15.64 12.82
N HIS A 147 25.86 -15.94 12.08
CA HIS A 147 26.28 -15.21 10.88
C HIS A 147 25.40 -15.46 9.64
N ALA A 148 24.14 -15.85 9.84
CA ALA A 148 23.24 -16.24 8.76
C ALA A 148 22.94 -15.06 7.82
N ILE A 149 22.73 -13.86 8.38
CA ILE A 149 22.46 -12.66 7.59
C ILE A 149 23.70 -12.26 6.80
N GLU A 150 24.88 -12.23 7.44
CA GLU A 150 26.13 -11.91 6.77
C GLU A 150 26.44 -12.90 5.65
N ALA A 151 26.17 -14.18 5.86
CA ALA A 151 26.35 -15.20 4.83
C ALA A 151 25.39 -14.98 3.64
N ILE A 152 24.12 -14.62 3.89
CA ILE A 152 23.21 -14.22 2.80
C ILE A 152 23.76 -12.99 2.08
N MET A 153 24.18 -11.95 2.81
CA MET A 153 24.75 -10.72 2.23
C MET A 153 26.00 -10.99 1.39
N MET A 154 26.84 -11.93 1.80
CA MET A 154 27.98 -12.40 1.00
C MET A 154 27.52 -13.08 -0.29
N ARG A 155 26.47 -13.92 -0.22
CA ARG A 155 25.88 -14.57 -1.40
C ARG A 155 25.19 -13.58 -2.34
N LEU A 156 24.64 -12.47 -1.84
CA LEU A 156 24.08 -11.41 -2.70
C LEU A 156 25.11 -10.84 -3.68
N ARG A 157 26.38 -10.74 -3.25
CA ARG A 157 27.48 -10.25 -4.09
C ARG A 157 27.76 -11.16 -5.29
N THR A 158 27.30 -12.42 -5.27
CA THR A 158 27.48 -13.38 -6.36
C THR A 158 26.21 -13.54 -7.22
N TYR A 159 25.20 -12.68 -7.08
CA TYR A 159 23.95 -12.79 -7.86
C TYR A 159 24.12 -12.62 -9.37
N ARG A 160 25.22 -12.00 -9.80
CA ARG A 160 25.61 -11.89 -11.21
C ARG A 160 26.12 -13.22 -11.80
N ASP A 161 26.42 -14.20 -10.96
CA ASP A 161 26.86 -15.52 -11.42
C ASP A 161 25.68 -16.27 -12.08
N PRO A 162 25.78 -16.65 -13.37
CA PRO A 162 24.74 -17.39 -14.06
C PRO A 162 24.57 -18.82 -13.53
N LEU A 163 25.56 -19.37 -12.82
CA LEU A 163 25.48 -20.72 -12.25
C LEU A 163 24.58 -20.78 -11.01
N LEU A 164 24.34 -19.65 -10.33
CA LEU A 164 23.51 -19.60 -9.12
C LEU A 164 22.02 -19.69 -9.48
N PRO A 165 21.30 -20.76 -9.09
CA PRO A 165 19.89 -20.93 -9.43
C PRO A 165 19.00 -19.82 -8.88
N HIS A 166 17.98 -19.46 -9.66
CA HIS A 166 17.02 -18.43 -9.29
C HIS A 166 16.28 -18.75 -7.98
N GLU A 167 15.94 -20.01 -7.73
CA GLU A 167 15.22 -20.38 -6.50
C GLU A 167 16.06 -20.10 -5.24
N ILE A 168 17.39 -20.24 -5.31
CA ILE A 168 18.25 -19.91 -4.16
C ILE A 168 18.20 -18.40 -3.91
N LYS A 169 18.30 -17.59 -4.95
CA LYS A 169 18.18 -16.12 -4.86
C LYS A 169 16.84 -15.71 -4.23
N PHE A 170 15.77 -16.40 -4.62
CA PHE A 170 14.43 -16.20 -4.06
C PHE A 170 14.36 -16.56 -2.57
N PHE A 171 14.87 -17.74 -2.17
CA PHE A 171 14.82 -18.16 -0.77
C PHE A 171 15.74 -17.35 0.14
N ASP A 172 16.84 -16.78 -0.38
CA ASP A 172 17.65 -15.78 0.32
C ASP A 172 16.83 -14.56 0.69
N MET A 173 16.14 -13.97 -0.29
CA MET A 173 15.28 -12.81 -0.05
C MET A 173 14.12 -13.17 0.87
N ARG A 174 13.54 -14.37 0.72
CA ARG A 174 12.46 -14.85 1.59
C ARG A 174 12.93 -14.96 3.04
N MET A 175 14.13 -15.50 3.26
CA MET A 175 14.73 -15.61 4.58
C MET A 175 14.97 -14.21 5.18
N LEU A 176 15.60 -13.30 4.42
CA LEU A 176 15.79 -11.91 4.87
C LEU A 176 14.46 -11.21 5.19
N PHE A 177 13.43 -11.42 4.38
CA PHE A 177 12.11 -10.84 4.61
C PHE A 177 11.52 -11.32 5.93
N VAL A 178 11.52 -12.63 6.17
CA VAL A 178 10.99 -13.22 7.42
C VAL A 178 11.81 -12.74 8.63
N MET A 179 13.14 -12.77 8.54
CA MET A 179 14.02 -12.31 9.62
C MET A 179 13.79 -10.84 9.95
N THR A 180 13.78 -9.95 8.95
CA THR A 180 13.53 -8.51 9.14
C THR A 180 12.11 -8.21 9.60
N ALA A 181 11.12 -9.01 9.21
CA ALA A 181 9.74 -8.85 9.65
C ALA A 181 9.58 -9.15 11.15
N PHE A 182 10.13 -10.28 11.62
CA PHE A 182 9.93 -10.76 13.00
C PHE A 182 10.96 -10.25 14.01
N GLN A 183 12.15 -9.82 13.60
CA GLN A 183 13.21 -9.36 14.50
C GLN A 183 13.63 -7.92 14.16
N PRO A 184 13.06 -6.91 14.86
CA PRO A 184 13.39 -5.50 14.62
C PRO A 184 14.88 -5.18 14.77
N ASP A 185 15.60 -5.89 15.65
CA ASP A 185 17.03 -5.68 15.93
C ASP A 185 17.93 -5.97 14.72
N ILE A 186 17.45 -6.79 13.78
CA ILE A 186 18.19 -7.13 12.55
C ILE A 186 18.16 -5.98 11.55
N ARG A 187 17.13 -5.15 11.56
CA ARG A 187 16.95 -4.06 10.60
C ARG A 187 18.07 -3.02 10.64
N PRO A 188 18.46 -2.43 11.80
CA PRO A 188 19.60 -1.50 11.85
C PRO A 188 20.90 -2.19 11.42
N ARG A 189 21.19 -3.40 11.92
CA ARG A 189 22.40 -4.15 11.54
C ARG A 189 22.47 -4.40 10.03
N LEU A 190 21.38 -4.84 9.41
CA LEU A 190 21.33 -5.07 7.96
C LEU A 190 21.48 -3.77 7.17
N LYS A 191 20.84 -2.69 7.62
CA LYS A 191 20.86 -1.39 6.94
C LYS A 191 22.22 -0.69 7.06
N GLU A 192 22.72 -0.54 8.29
CA GLU A 192 23.86 0.32 8.65
C GLU A 192 25.20 -0.45 8.59
N GLU A 193 25.27 -1.66 9.16
CA GLU A 193 26.53 -2.42 9.23
C GLU A 193 26.83 -3.21 7.95
N LEU A 194 25.79 -3.74 7.29
CA LEU A 194 25.93 -4.60 6.12
C LEU A 194 25.59 -3.91 4.79
N HIS A 195 25.29 -2.61 4.82
CA HIS A 195 24.90 -1.80 3.65
C HIS A 195 23.77 -2.44 2.83
N GLY A 196 22.79 -3.03 3.51
CA GLY A 196 21.73 -3.83 2.90
C GLY A 196 20.90 -3.08 1.87
N LEU A 197 20.62 -1.78 2.09
CA LEU A 197 19.90 -0.96 1.12
C LEU A 197 20.62 -0.91 -0.23
N THR A 198 21.93 -0.67 -0.23
CA THR A 198 22.75 -0.59 -1.44
C THR A 198 22.70 -1.89 -2.23
N TYR A 199 22.97 -3.03 -1.60
CA TYR A 199 22.94 -4.32 -2.29
C TYR A 199 21.54 -4.70 -2.80
N LEU A 200 20.49 -4.40 -2.04
CA LEU A 200 19.12 -4.68 -2.47
C LEU A 200 18.71 -3.79 -3.67
N MET A 201 19.14 -2.52 -3.69
CA MET A 201 18.99 -1.65 -4.86
C MET A 201 19.76 -2.18 -6.08
N GLU A 202 21.01 -2.60 -5.90
CA GLU A 202 21.81 -3.20 -6.97
C GLU A 202 21.16 -4.45 -7.58
N ILE A 203 20.45 -5.26 -6.76
CA ILE A 203 19.70 -6.42 -7.25
C ILE A 203 18.51 -5.98 -8.10
N LEU A 204 17.77 -4.94 -7.70
CA LEU A 204 16.68 -4.42 -8.52
C LEU A 204 17.20 -3.86 -9.85
N ASP A 205 18.30 -3.08 -9.82
CA ASP A 205 18.98 -2.58 -11.02
C ASP A 205 19.42 -3.75 -11.92
N LEU A 206 19.98 -4.82 -11.35
CA LEU A 206 20.36 -6.02 -12.10
C LEU A 206 19.15 -6.67 -12.78
N ILE A 207 18.03 -6.82 -12.08
CA ILE A 207 16.80 -7.41 -12.63
C ILE A 207 16.27 -6.58 -13.81
N ILE A 208 16.23 -5.25 -13.67
CA ILE A 208 15.78 -4.34 -14.74
C ILE A 208 16.73 -4.41 -15.94
N LYS A 209 18.04 -4.43 -15.67
CA LYS A 209 19.07 -4.53 -16.71
C LYS A 209 18.99 -5.84 -17.48
N ASP A 210 18.89 -6.98 -16.78
CA ASP A 210 18.74 -8.30 -17.40
C ASP A 210 17.47 -8.38 -18.27
N ALA A 211 16.38 -7.71 -17.85
CA ALA A 211 15.14 -7.61 -18.64
C ALA A 211 15.25 -6.67 -19.87
N SER A 212 16.26 -5.79 -19.89
CA SER A 212 16.48 -4.81 -20.97
C SER A 212 17.47 -5.31 -22.03
N GLU A 213 18.41 -6.18 -21.65
CA GLU A 213 19.50 -6.68 -22.50
C GLU A 213 19.13 -7.93 -23.33
N GLU A 214 17.87 -8.36 -23.36
CA GLU A 214 17.45 -9.47 -24.21
C GLU A 214 17.66 -9.17 -25.71
N GLU A 215 18.44 -10.04 -26.37
CA GLU A 215 19.11 -9.83 -27.67
C GLU A 215 18.20 -9.46 -28.87
N ASP A 216 16.87 -9.56 -28.73
CA ASP A 216 15.89 -9.34 -29.80
C ASP A 216 15.06 -8.03 -29.68
N ARG A 217 15.40 -7.11 -28.75
CA ARG A 217 14.58 -5.90 -28.52
C ARG A 217 15.06 -4.63 -29.27
N PRO A 218 14.15 -3.85 -29.87
CA PRO A 218 14.44 -2.50 -30.32
C PRO A 218 14.95 -1.62 -29.16
N GLN A 219 15.96 -0.78 -29.42
CA GLN A 219 16.66 0.07 -28.44
C GLN A 219 15.78 1.02 -27.60
N ASN A 220 14.48 1.15 -27.90
CA ASN A 220 13.53 2.04 -27.22
C ASN A 220 12.30 1.29 -26.64
N SER A 221 12.40 -0.02 -26.41
CA SER A 221 11.27 -0.83 -25.91
C SER A 221 11.24 -0.86 -24.39
N THR A 222 10.04 -0.94 -23.80
CA THR A 222 9.88 -1.11 -22.35
C THR A 222 10.50 -2.45 -21.89
N PRO A 223 11.21 -2.48 -20.75
CA PRO A 223 11.69 -3.74 -20.17
C PRO A 223 10.49 -4.62 -19.81
N VAL A 224 10.59 -5.93 -20.09
CA VAL A 224 9.54 -6.91 -19.76
C VAL A 224 10.16 -7.93 -18.82
N LEU A 225 9.68 -7.98 -17.59
CA LEU A 225 10.16 -8.91 -16.57
C LEU A 225 9.42 -10.24 -16.68
N VAL A 226 10.17 -11.34 -16.70
CA VAL A 226 9.60 -12.69 -16.65
C VAL A 226 9.16 -13.08 -15.23
N ASP A 227 8.28 -14.08 -15.10
CA ASP A 227 7.70 -14.52 -13.81
C ASP A 227 8.75 -14.68 -12.68
N ASN A 228 9.87 -15.34 -12.95
CA ASN A 228 10.96 -15.50 -11.98
C ASN A 228 11.51 -14.15 -11.50
N GLN A 229 11.84 -13.25 -12.42
CA GLN A 229 12.33 -11.90 -12.10
C GLN A 229 11.32 -11.11 -11.27
N VAL A 230 10.01 -11.20 -11.61
CA VAL A 230 8.95 -10.53 -10.83
C VAL A 230 8.85 -11.09 -9.42
N GLN A 231 8.98 -12.41 -9.24
CA GLN A 231 8.95 -13.05 -7.92
C GLN A 231 10.15 -12.61 -7.06
N LEU A 232 11.36 -12.57 -7.63
CA LEU A 232 12.56 -12.12 -6.91
C LEU A 232 12.46 -10.63 -6.56
N ALA A 233 12.11 -9.77 -7.53
CA ALA A 233 11.90 -8.34 -7.29
C ALA A 233 10.86 -8.11 -6.19
N SER A 234 9.76 -8.88 -6.19
CA SER A 234 8.73 -8.80 -5.16
C SER A 234 9.26 -9.13 -3.77
N GLU A 235 10.14 -10.13 -3.60
CA GLU A 235 10.75 -10.41 -2.29
C GLU A 235 11.76 -9.33 -1.90
N VAL A 236 12.57 -8.81 -2.83
CA VAL A 236 13.50 -7.69 -2.57
C VAL A 236 12.74 -6.46 -2.09
N LEU A 237 11.64 -6.09 -2.76
CA LEU A 237 10.79 -4.95 -2.38
C LEU A 237 10.19 -5.11 -0.98
N LYS A 238 9.84 -6.34 -0.56
CA LYS A 238 9.34 -6.61 0.79
C LYS A 238 10.43 -6.44 1.86
N VAL A 239 11.67 -6.87 1.56
CA VAL A 239 12.81 -6.65 2.46
C VAL A 239 13.07 -5.15 2.60
N LEU A 240 13.14 -4.42 1.47
CA LEU A 240 13.32 -2.97 1.46
C LEU A 240 12.24 -2.26 2.27
N PHE A 241 10.97 -2.65 2.12
CA PHE A 241 9.86 -2.08 2.91
C PHE A 241 10.11 -2.22 4.42
N ASN A 242 10.52 -3.41 4.88
CA ASN A 242 10.82 -3.62 6.30
C ASN A 242 11.98 -2.75 6.80
N LEU A 243 12.96 -2.45 5.94
CA LEU A 243 14.13 -1.63 6.28
C LEU A 243 13.81 -0.13 6.30
N THR A 244 12.90 0.33 5.45
CA THR A 244 12.52 1.75 5.32
C THR A 244 11.35 2.18 6.20
N CYS A 245 10.61 1.25 6.82
CA CYS A 245 9.47 1.55 7.71
C CYS A 245 9.80 2.37 8.99
N LYS A 246 11.03 2.82 9.24
CA LYS A 246 11.38 3.50 10.51
C LYS A 246 10.95 4.98 10.49
N PRO A 247 10.29 5.47 11.55
CA PRO A 247 10.11 6.91 11.74
C PRO A 247 11.44 7.54 12.16
N GLY A 248 11.99 8.41 11.32
CA GLY A 248 13.23 9.13 11.58
C GLY A 248 13.54 10.11 10.44
N VAL A 249 14.31 11.15 10.74
CA VAL A 249 14.89 11.99 9.68
C VAL A 249 16.11 11.22 9.16
N PRO A 250 16.14 10.81 7.89
CA PRO A 250 17.31 10.15 7.32
C PRO A 250 18.48 11.14 7.28
N ASP A 251 19.70 10.61 7.41
CA ASP A 251 20.91 11.40 7.18
C ASP A 251 21.12 11.68 5.68
N GLU A 252 22.17 12.42 5.33
CA GLU A 252 22.45 12.81 3.93
C GLU A 252 22.74 11.61 3.02
N GLU A 253 23.41 10.56 3.55
CA GLU A 253 23.74 9.37 2.78
C GLU A 253 22.48 8.53 2.53
N GLU A 254 21.68 8.31 3.57
CA GLU A 254 20.40 7.63 3.49
C GLU A 254 19.46 8.40 2.55
N ASP A 255 19.42 9.73 2.60
CA ASP A 255 18.58 10.52 1.71
C ASP A 255 18.94 10.32 0.24
N ALA A 256 20.24 10.30 -0.08
CA ALA A 256 20.72 10.00 -1.44
C ALA A 256 20.35 8.57 -1.88
N GLN A 257 20.43 7.59 -0.97
CA GLN A 257 20.01 6.21 -1.23
C GLN A 257 18.50 6.11 -1.47
N LEU A 258 17.67 6.82 -0.69
CA LEU A 258 16.22 6.84 -0.85
C LEU A 258 15.78 7.52 -2.15
N LEU A 259 16.44 8.61 -2.55
CA LEU A 259 16.24 9.23 -3.86
C LEU A 259 16.57 8.26 -5.00
N ARG A 260 17.71 7.55 -4.91
CA ARG A 260 18.09 6.54 -5.90
C ARG A 260 17.07 5.40 -5.94
N LEU A 261 16.64 4.91 -4.78
CA LEU A 261 15.63 3.88 -4.67
C LEU A 261 14.33 4.33 -5.36
N GLU A 262 13.88 5.56 -5.16
CA GLU A 262 12.67 6.05 -5.81
C GLU A 262 12.78 6.11 -7.34
N SER A 263 13.96 6.44 -7.89
CA SER A 263 14.20 6.31 -9.33
C SER A 263 14.06 4.85 -9.82
N ILE A 264 14.57 3.89 -9.05
CA ILE A 264 14.43 2.45 -9.38
C ILE A 264 12.95 2.03 -9.31
N LEU A 265 12.20 2.53 -8.31
CA LEU A 265 10.77 2.25 -8.18
C LEU A 265 9.97 2.82 -9.34
N LYS A 266 10.30 4.02 -9.82
CA LYS A 266 9.74 4.58 -11.05
C LYS A 266 9.98 3.64 -12.23
N GLU A 267 11.20 3.15 -12.43
CA GLU A 267 11.52 2.23 -13.54
C GLU A 267 10.73 0.92 -13.42
N LEU A 268 10.63 0.34 -12.22
CA LEU A 268 9.81 -0.87 -11.98
C LEU A 268 8.32 -0.65 -12.25
N LEU A 269 7.76 0.54 -11.97
CA LEU A 269 6.36 0.86 -12.28
C LEU A 269 6.09 0.86 -13.80
N LEU A 270 7.09 1.29 -14.59
CA LEU A 270 7.01 1.43 -16.04
C LEU A 270 7.30 0.12 -16.79
N CYS A 271 7.90 -0.87 -16.11
CA CYS A 271 8.16 -2.17 -16.71
C CYS A 271 6.85 -2.93 -17.03
N ASP A 272 6.90 -3.69 -18.12
CA ASP A 272 5.91 -4.71 -18.44
C ASP A 272 6.28 -6.06 -17.81
N THR A 273 5.33 -6.99 -17.75
CA THR A 273 5.56 -8.32 -17.17
C THR A 273 5.01 -9.42 -18.05
N ASP A 274 5.68 -10.58 -18.05
CA ASP A 274 5.21 -11.82 -18.65
C ASP A 274 5.15 -12.93 -17.58
N PRO A 275 3.95 -13.39 -17.15
CA PRO A 275 2.63 -13.02 -17.66
C PRO A 275 2.15 -11.63 -17.22
N PRO A 276 1.22 -10.98 -17.97
CA PRO A 276 0.71 -9.65 -17.64
C PRO A 276 -0.11 -9.61 -16.34
N SER A 277 -0.55 -10.77 -15.83
CA SER A 277 -1.22 -10.89 -14.53
C SER A 277 -0.34 -10.44 -13.37
N ASN A 278 0.99 -10.54 -13.50
CA ASN A 278 1.92 -10.22 -12.44
C ASN A 278 2.16 -8.70 -12.29
N LYS A 279 1.79 -7.89 -13.31
CA LYS A 279 2.01 -6.44 -13.32
C LYS A 279 1.34 -5.76 -12.14
N GLU A 280 0.09 -6.11 -11.84
CA GLU A 280 -0.64 -5.52 -10.71
C GLU A 280 0.00 -5.89 -9.36
N GLN A 281 0.54 -7.12 -9.22
CA GLN A 281 1.22 -7.56 -8.00
C GLN A 281 2.52 -6.79 -7.79
N LEU A 282 3.34 -6.65 -8.84
CA LEU A 282 4.58 -5.88 -8.80
C LEU A 282 4.31 -4.41 -8.43
N GLN A 283 3.35 -3.78 -9.11
CA GLN A 283 2.90 -2.42 -8.80
C GLN A 283 2.42 -2.29 -7.35
N SER A 284 1.72 -3.29 -6.82
CA SER A 284 1.29 -3.30 -5.41
C SER A 284 2.47 -3.28 -4.43
N HIS A 285 3.54 -4.02 -4.71
CA HIS A 285 4.73 -4.03 -3.87
C HIS A 285 5.53 -2.72 -3.98
N VAL A 286 5.62 -2.14 -5.18
CA VAL A 286 6.24 -0.83 -5.39
C VAL A 286 5.47 0.27 -4.65
N VAL A 287 4.14 0.30 -4.79
CA VAL A 287 3.29 1.27 -4.10
C VAL A 287 3.43 1.16 -2.58
N ASN A 288 3.47 -0.06 -2.03
CA ASN A 288 3.70 -0.25 -0.60
C ASN A 288 5.05 0.34 -0.17
N LEU A 289 6.11 0.13 -0.94
CA LEU A 289 7.42 0.71 -0.63
C LEU A 289 7.43 2.24 -0.73
N LEU A 290 6.75 2.82 -1.73
CA LEU A 290 6.59 4.27 -1.87
C LEU A 290 5.94 4.93 -0.64
N THR A 291 5.07 4.23 0.11
CA THR A 291 4.48 4.76 1.36
C THR A 291 5.51 5.03 2.46
N THR A 292 6.69 4.42 2.37
CA THR A 292 7.77 4.58 3.36
C THR A 292 8.79 5.64 2.93
N MET A 293 8.70 6.15 1.70
CA MET A 293 9.64 7.14 1.18
C MET A 293 9.35 8.53 1.76
N PRO A 294 10.39 9.31 2.09
CA PRO A 294 10.20 10.71 2.48
C PRO A 294 9.54 11.50 1.35
N GLY A 295 8.60 12.38 1.68
CA GLY A 295 7.79 13.10 0.70
C GLY A 295 8.55 13.94 -0.33
N ARG A 296 9.82 14.30 -0.05
CA ARG A 296 10.72 15.00 -0.98
C ARG A 296 11.26 14.13 -2.11
N CYS A 297 11.33 12.81 -1.90
CA CYS A 297 11.88 11.88 -2.89
C CYS A 297 10.91 11.68 -4.07
N HIS A 298 9.60 11.91 -3.84
CA HIS A 298 8.55 11.82 -4.85
C HIS A 298 8.74 12.71 -6.09
N GLN A 299 9.66 13.67 -6.05
CA GLN A 299 10.08 14.39 -7.25
C GLN A 299 10.63 13.46 -8.34
N GLU A 300 11.28 12.36 -7.96
CA GLU A 300 11.89 11.40 -8.88
C GLU A 300 10.87 10.62 -9.70
N LEU A 301 9.60 10.61 -9.30
CA LEU A 301 8.49 10.05 -10.10
C LEU A 301 8.19 10.88 -11.35
N MET A 302 8.68 12.12 -11.41
CA MET A 302 8.65 12.98 -12.60
C MET A 302 10.01 12.92 -13.29
N ALA A 303 10.04 13.04 -14.61
CA ALA A 303 11.27 13.23 -15.35
C ALA A 303 11.18 14.47 -16.26
N PRO A 304 12.28 15.16 -16.55
CA PRO A 304 12.32 16.16 -17.62
C PRO A 304 11.87 15.53 -18.93
N LEU A 305 11.11 16.27 -19.74
CA LEU A 305 10.60 15.75 -21.00
C LEU A 305 11.75 15.41 -21.97
N THR A 306 11.78 14.15 -22.43
CA THR A 306 12.63 13.70 -23.54
C THR A 306 11.79 13.53 -24.81
N LYS A 307 12.43 13.40 -25.99
CA LYS A 307 11.75 13.41 -27.29
C LYS A 307 10.81 12.21 -27.54
N ASP A 308 10.88 11.17 -26.71
CA ASP A 308 10.21 9.88 -26.93
C ASP A 308 8.94 9.69 -26.08
N VAL A 309 8.50 10.72 -25.34
CA VAL A 309 7.35 10.63 -24.42
C VAL A 309 6.03 10.91 -25.15
N SER A 310 5.00 10.10 -24.88
CA SER A 310 3.65 10.34 -25.40
C SER A 310 3.10 11.69 -24.93
N LYS A 311 2.46 12.44 -25.83
CA LYS A 311 1.81 13.73 -25.51
C LYS A 311 0.76 13.63 -24.40
N GLU A 312 0.22 12.43 -24.16
CA GLU A 312 -0.77 12.17 -23.10
C GLU A 312 -0.14 12.13 -21.71
N ALA A 313 1.16 11.82 -21.62
CA ALA A 313 1.94 11.77 -20.40
C ALA A 313 2.74 13.06 -20.14
N GLU A 314 2.70 14.03 -21.07
CA GLU A 314 3.33 15.34 -20.90
C GLU A 314 2.46 16.27 -20.06
N PHE A 315 3.04 16.89 -19.03
CA PHE A 315 2.38 17.93 -18.26
C PHE A 315 3.37 19.02 -17.80
N GLU A 316 3.10 20.27 -18.17
CA GLU A 316 3.95 21.45 -17.84
C GLU A 316 5.46 21.22 -18.12
N GLY A 317 5.81 20.48 -19.19
CA GLY A 317 7.21 20.21 -19.59
C GLY A 317 7.89 19.03 -18.89
N TYR A 318 7.13 18.21 -18.17
CA TYR A 318 7.61 17.00 -17.49
C TYR A 318 6.89 15.75 -17.98
N ASN A 319 7.59 14.61 -17.94
CA ASN A 319 7.01 13.29 -18.12
C ASN A 319 6.32 12.83 -16.82
N MET A 320 5.03 12.53 -16.92
CA MET A 320 4.14 12.07 -15.83
C MET A 320 3.67 10.62 -16.02
N GLU A 321 4.35 9.81 -16.83
CA GLU A 321 3.95 8.43 -17.14
C GLU A 321 3.84 7.55 -15.89
N ALA A 322 4.82 7.61 -14.98
CA ALA A 322 4.75 6.88 -13.71
C ALA A 322 3.55 7.30 -12.86
N MET A 323 3.24 8.60 -12.82
CA MET A 323 2.04 9.11 -12.15
C MET A 323 0.76 8.68 -12.84
N ALA A 324 0.74 8.59 -14.17
CA ALA A 324 -0.38 8.05 -14.93
C ALA A 324 -0.63 6.56 -14.59
N VAL A 325 0.45 5.78 -14.44
CA VAL A 325 0.38 4.38 -14.00
C VAL A 325 -0.21 4.28 -12.60
N LEU A 326 0.23 5.10 -11.64
CA LEU A 326 -0.32 5.12 -10.28
C LEU A 326 -1.81 5.49 -10.23
N VAL A 327 -2.23 6.49 -11.01
CA VAL A 327 -3.66 6.87 -11.11
C VAL A 327 -4.49 5.74 -11.76
N THR A 328 -3.94 5.08 -12.77
CA THR A 328 -4.59 3.94 -13.43
C THR A 328 -4.69 2.75 -12.47
N PHE A 329 -3.64 2.47 -11.71
CA PHE A 329 -3.62 1.44 -10.67
C PHE A 329 -4.70 1.69 -9.61
N LEU A 330 -4.84 2.94 -9.12
CA LEU A 330 -5.94 3.33 -8.23
C LEU A 330 -7.30 3.04 -8.88
N ASN A 331 -7.50 3.48 -10.13
CA ASN A 331 -8.78 3.30 -10.82
C ASN A 331 -9.14 1.82 -10.99
N THR A 332 -8.18 0.97 -11.37
CA THR A 332 -8.35 -0.49 -11.48
C THR A 332 -8.73 -1.11 -10.13
N ARG A 333 -8.05 -0.72 -9.04
CA ARG A 333 -8.36 -1.19 -7.67
C ARG A 333 -9.74 -0.77 -7.18
N LEU A 334 -10.25 0.38 -7.65
CA LEU A 334 -11.62 0.85 -7.38
C LEU A 334 -12.69 0.12 -8.21
N ASP A 335 -12.35 -0.38 -9.40
CA ASP A 335 -13.27 -1.14 -10.26
C ASP A 335 -13.48 -2.58 -9.77
N GLN A 336 -12.49 -3.15 -9.08
CA GLN A 336 -12.60 -4.46 -8.46
C GLN A 336 -13.57 -4.42 -7.27
N ASN A 337 -14.75 -5.07 -7.40
CA ASN A 337 -15.73 -5.19 -6.30
C ASN A 337 -15.10 -5.79 -5.02
N PRO A 338 -14.80 -4.98 -3.99
CA PRO A 338 -14.10 -5.46 -2.80
C PRO A 338 -15.06 -6.13 -1.82
N VAL A 339 -14.58 -7.18 -1.14
CA VAL A 339 -15.07 -7.47 0.21
C VAL A 339 -14.64 -6.28 1.09
N VAL A 340 -15.59 -5.68 1.81
CA VAL A 340 -15.40 -4.45 2.62
C VAL A 340 -14.19 -4.54 3.55
N GLN A 341 -13.90 -5.71 4.11
CA GLN A 341 -12.72 -5.96 4.98
C GLN A 341 -11.38 -5.77 4.28
N SER A 342 -11.27 -6.02 2.98
CA SER A 342 -10.02 -5.86 2.22
C SER A 342 -9.83 -4.46 1.64
N LEU A 343 -10.81 -3.57 1.80
CA LEU A 343 -10.81 -2.24 1.16
C LEU A 343 -9.67 -1.37 1.68
N GLN A 344 -9.42 -1.42 2.98
CA GLN A 344 -8.35 -0.65 3.64
C GLN A 344 -6.98 -1.06 3.11
N GLU A 345 -6.63 -2.34 3.23
CA GLU A 345 -5.32 -2.85 2.78
C GLU A 345 -5.06 -2.59 1.30
N ARG A 346 -6.12 -2.59 0.48
CA ARG A 346 -6.02 -2.40 -0.97
C ARG A 346 -5.84 -0.94 -1.39
N LEU A 347 -6.59 -0.01 -0.78
CA LEU A 347 -6.64 1.38 -1.22
C LEU A 347 -5.73 2.29 -0.41
N SER A 348 -5.53 2.03 0.89
CA SER A 348 -4.76 2.91 1.74
C SER A 348 -3.34 3.17 1.20
N PRO A 349 -2.55 2.17 0.77
CA PRO A 349 -1.20 2.43 0.28
C PRO A 349 -1.16 3.40 -0.91
N ILE A 350 -1.99 3.16 -1.93
CA ILE A 350 -1.99 4.00 -3.14
C ILE A 350 -2.53 5.40 -2.85
N VAL A 351 -3.59 5.55 -2.04
CA VAL A 351 -4.13 6.87 -1.71
C VAL A 351 -3.13 7.66 -0.85
N THR A 352 -2.40 7.00 0.05
CA THR A 352 -1.31 7.62 0.83
C THR A 352 -0.20 8.14 -0.07
N VAL A 353 0.30 7.34 -1.03
CA VAL A 353 1.34 7.81 -1.97
C VAL A 353 0.87 9.03 -2.76
N LEU A 354 -0.36 8.99 -3.29
CA LEU A 354 -0.91 10.12 -4.05
C LEU A 354 -1.10 11.38 -3.19
N LEU A 355 -1.48 11.20 -1.91
CA LEU A 355 -1.60 12.28 -0.95
C LEU A 355 -0.24 12.91 -0.65
N GLU A 356 0.78 12.11 -0.32
CA GLU A 356 2.13 12.60 -0.06
C GLU A 356 2.74 13.31 -1.28
N CYS A 357 2.55 12.76 -2.48
CA CYS A 357 2.92 13.43 -3.73
C CYS A 357 2.23 14.79 -3.87
N ALA A 358 0.93 14.86 -3.56
CA ALA A 358 0.14 16.08 -3.67
C ALA A 358 0.49 17.12 -2.59
N ILE A 359 0.87 16.72 -1.38
CA ILE A 359 1.29 17.63 -0.31
C ILE A 359 2.64 18.26 -0.68
N ASN A 360 3.63 17.43 -1.00
CA ASN A 360 5.03 17.85 -1.08
C ASN A 360 5.40 18.50 -2.43
N HIS A 361 4.75 18.11 -3.54
CA HIS A 361 5.12 18.62 -4.87
C HIS A 361 3.97 19.32 -5.61
N ARG A 362 4.17 20.60 -5.91
CA ARG A 362 3.16 21.44 -6.61
C ARG A 362 2.78 20.90 -7.99
N LEU A 363 3.76 20.42 -8.78
CA LEU A 363 3.51 19.89 -10.12
C LEU A 363 2.69 18.59 -10.08
N LEU A 364 3.07 17.65 -9.21
CA LEU A 364 2.31 16.43 -8.96
C LEU A 364 0.88 16.74 -8.50
N ARG A 365 0.71 17.68 -7.56
CA ARG A 365 -0.61 18.13 -7.11
C ARG A 365 -1.46 18.66 -8.25
N LYS A 366 -0.92 19.49 -9.13
CA LYS A 366 -1.63 20.01 -10.32
C LYS A 366 -2.01 18.89 -11.29
N TYR A 367 -1.09 17.97 -11.58
CA TYR A 367 -1.34 16.83 -12.47
C TYR A 367 -2.43 15.92 -11.92
N LEU A 368 -2.33 15.52 -10.64
CA LEU A 368 -3.35 14.74 -9.94
C LEU A 368 -4.70 15.46 -9.91
N ARG A 369 -4.68 16.77 -9.68
CA ARG A 369 -5.88 17.60 -9.71
C ARG A 369 -6.53 17.63 -11.09
N TRP A 370 -5.74 17.63 -12.16
CA TRP A 370 -6.21 17.58 -13.55
C TRP A 370 -6.81 16.20 -13.89
N ARG A 371 -6.18 15.10 -13.45
CA ARG A 371 -6.63 13.73 -13.71
C ARG A 371 -7.85 13.31 -12.86
N ILE A 372 -7.87 13.65 -11.57
CA ILE A 372 -8.88 13.19 -10.61
C ILE A 372 -10.12 14.10 -10.60
N LEU A 373 -9.94 15.41 -10.64
CA LEU A 373 -11.03 16.38 -10.51
C LEU A 373 -11.13 17.33 -11.72
N PRO A 374 -11.16 16.85 -12.98
CA PRO A 374 -11.14 17.75 -14.15
C PRO A 374 -12.22 18.85 -14.06
N PRO A 375 -12.00 20.02 -14.71
CA PRO A 375 -12.97 21.12 -14.70
C PRO A 375 -14.39 20.62 -15.00
N LEU A 376 -15.36 21.08 -14.19
CA LEU A 376 -16.71 20.53 -14.20
C LEU A 376 -17.43 20.84 -15.50
N ARG A 377 -17.73 19.80 -16.29
CA ARG A 377 -18.62 19.92 -17.46
C ARG A 377 -20.04 19.49 -17.14
N ASP A 378 -20.17 18.40 -16.38
CA ASP A 378 -21.46 17.89 -15.90
C ASP A 378 -21.75 18.44 -14.49
N VAL A 379 -22.83 19.21 -14.41
CA VAL A 379 -23.37 19.81 -13.18
C VAL A 379 -24.74 19.24 -12.81
N HIS A 380 -25.30 18.33 -13.61
CA HIS A 380 -26.66 17.82 -13.42
C HIS A 380 -26.69 16.51 -12.64
N THR A 381 -25.68 15.66 -12.80
CA THR A 381 -25.59 14.40 -12.03
C THR A 381 -24.97 14.64 -10.66
N ARG A 382 -25.32 13.81 -9.67
CA ARG A 382 -24.70 13.90 -8.36
C ARG A 382 -23.20 13.57 -8.40
N PRO A 383 -22.37 14.16 -7.52
CA PRO A 383 -20.94 13.89 -7.49
C PRO A 383 -20.57 12.41 -7.32
N GLU A 384 -21.34 11.62 -6.56
CA GLU A 384 -21.12 10.18 -6.31
C GLU A 384 -21.66 9.24 -7.41
N GLU A 385 -22.49 9.77 -8.31
CA GLU A 385 -23.11 9.03 -9.41
C GLU A 385 -22.24 9.12 -10.66
N GLY A 386 -21.90 7.96 -11.24
CA GLY A 386 -21.08 7.86 -12.45
C GLY A 386 -19.87 6.92 -12.30
N THR A 387 -19.11 6.80 -13.40
CA THR A 387 -17.98 5.86 -13.52
C THR A 387 -16.62 6.55 -13.53
N THR A 388 -16.57 7.88 -13.48
CA THR A 388 -15.30 8.61 -13.45
C THR A 388 -14.58 8.43 -12.12
N LEU A 389 -13.26 8.68 -12.10
CA LEU A 389 -12.45 8.59 -10.88
C LEU A 389 -12.97 9.53 -9.78
N ARG A 390 -13.42 10.74 -10.14
CA ARG A 390 -14.11 11.66 -9.22
C ARG A 390 -15.29 10.98 -8.55
N ASN A 391 -16.18 10.36 -9.34
CA ASN A 391 -17.41 9.76 -8.80
C ASN A 391 -17.10 8.59 -7.87
N LYS A 392 -16.17 7.72 -8.26
CA LYS A 392 -15.72 6.58 -7.43
C LYS A 392 -15.16 7.05 -6.09
N LEU A 393 -14.31 8.08 -6.08
CA LEU A 393 -13.76 8.65 -4.84
C LEU A 393 -14.82 9.37 -3.99
N CYS A 394 -15.76 10.11 -4.62
CA CYS A 394 -16.87 10.75 -3.89
C CYS A 394 -17.74 9.71 -3.17
N ARG A 395 -17.96 8.54 -3.78
CA ARG A 395 -18.70 7.43 -3.16
C ARG A 395 -17.99 6.86 -1.93
N LEU A 396 -16.66 6.96 -1.85
CA LEU A 396 -15.88 6.52 -0.69
C LEU A 396 -15.98 7.50 0.49
N LEU A 397 -16.37 8.76 0.27
CA LEU A 397 -16.56 9.75 1.35
C LEU A 397 -17.69 9.39 2.31
N THR A 398 -18.62 8.53 1.87
CA THR A 398 -19.73 8.01 2.67
C THR A 398 -19.55 6.53 3.03
N SER A 399 -18.35 5.97 2.83
CA SER A 399 -18.02 4.58 3.18
C SER A 399 -18.04 4.36 4.70
N PRO A 400 -18.49 3.18 5.17
CA PRO A 400 -18.40 2.82 6.58
C PRO A 400 -16.96 2.57 7.06
N VAL A 401 -16.00 2.40 6.15
CA VAL A 401 -14.58 2.19 6.49
C VAL A 401 -13.93 3.55 6.70
N THR A 402 -13.87 4.01 7.96
CA THR A 402 -13.40 5.36 8.34
C THR A 402 -11.99 5.65 7.85
N ASN A 403 -11.05 4.71 7.97
CA ASN A 403 -9.66 4.90 7.54
C ASN A 403 -9.55 5.25 6.05
N VAL A 404 -10.32 4.59 5.19
CA VAL A 404 -10.33 4.85 3.73
C VAL A 404 -11.07 6.16 3.45
N ARG A 405 -12.20 6.38 4.10
CA ARG A 405 -13.00 7.60 3.98
C ARG A 405 -12.15 8.84 4.29
N ASP A 406 -11.48 8.83 5.44
CA ASP A 406 -10.73 9.97 5.95
C ASP A 406 -9.50 10.24 5.06
N LEU A 407 -8.81 9.18 4.59
CA LEU A 407 -7.68 9.32 3.67
C LEU A 407 -8.08 9.84 2.28
N VAL A 408 -9.22 9.39 1.74
CA VAL A 408 -9.75 9.91 0.46
C VAL A 408 -10.21 11.36 0.62
N ALA A 409 -10.86 11.69 1.72
CA ALA A 409 -11.28 13.05 2.02
C ALA A 409 -10.08 14.00 2.13
N GLU A 410 -9.00 13.55 2.77
CA GLU A 410 -7.74 14.26 2.87
C GLU A 410 -7.13 14.54 1.49
N LEU A 411 -7.01 13.51 0.64
CA LEU A 411 -6.52 13.64 -0.73
C LEU A 411 -7.34 14.67 -1.51
N LEU A 412 -8.67 14.56 -1.50
CA LEU A 412 -9.55 15.49 -2.23
C LEU A 412 -9.42 16.92 -1.70
N PHE A 413 -9.25 17.11 -0.39
CA PHE A 413 -9.07 18.42 0.21
C PHE A 413 -7.74 19.08 -0.19
N VAL A 414 -6.64 18.33 -0.17
CA VAL A 414 -5.31 18.81 -0.64
C VAL A 414 -5.35 19.16 -2.13
N LEU A 415 -5.98 18.33 -2.96
CA LEU A 415 -6.18 18.64 -4.39
C LEU A 415 -7.03 19.91 -4.59
N CYS A 416 -7.95 20.19 -3.68
CA CYS A 416 -8.75 21.41 -3.65
C CYS A 416 -8.03 22.62 -3.00
N LYS A 417 -6.70 22.55 -2.83
CA LYS A 417 -5.87 23.58 -2.18
C LYS A 417 -6.35 23.91 -0.75
N GLU A 418 -6.81 22.90 -0.02
CA GLU A 418 -7.35 23.02 1.33
C GLU A 418 -8.48 24.06 1.44
N SER A 419 -9.24 24.25 0.36
CA SER A 419 -10.34 25.21 0.29
C SER A 419 -11.69 24.50 0.39
N VAL A 420 -12.43 24.82 1.45
CA VAL A 420 -13.79 24.31 1.71
C VAL A 420 -14.71 24.58 0.51
N SER A 421 -14.73 25.82 0.01
CA SER A 421 -15.57 26.20 -1.13
C SER A 421 -15.25 25.41 -2.40
N ARG A 422 -13.97 25.14 -2.67
CA ARG A 422 -13.58 24.32 -3.82
C ARG A 422 -13.97 22.86 -3.63
N MET A 423 -13.77 22.30 -2.43
CA MET A 423 -14.17 20.93 -2.16
C MET A 423 -15.67 20.74 -2.34
N ILE A 424 -16.50 21.62 -1.76
CA ILE A 424 -17.97 21.61 -1.92
C ILE A 424 -18.37 21.62 -3.40
N LYS A 425 -17.71 22.43 -4.23
CA LYS A 425 -17.97 22.48 -5.68
C LYS A 425 -17.80 21.11 -6.37
N TYR A 426 -16.81 20.31 -5.97
CA TYR A 426 -16.51 19.03 -6.64
C TYR A 426 -17.17 17.81 -6.00
N THR A 427 -17.45 17.85 -4.70
CA THR A 427 -17.94 16.69 -3.95
C THR A 427 -19.38 16.84 -3.45
N GLY A 428 -19.91 18.07 -3.38
CA GLY A 428 -21.10 18.39 -2.59
C GLY A 428 -20.83 18.41 -1.09
N TYR A 429 -21.51 19.30 -0.36
CA TYR A 429 -21.35 19.43 1.09
C TYR A 429 -21.81 18.17 1.83
N GLY A 430 -22.86 17.48 1.37
CA GLY A 430 -23.35 16.25 2.01
C GLY A 430 -22.28 15.16 2.10
N ASN A 431 -21.54 14.93 1.01
CA ASN A 431 -20.46 13.95 0.98
C ASN A 431 -19.23 14.40 1.79
N ALA A 432 -18.92 15.70 1.81
CA ALA A 432 -17.74 16.25 2.49
C ALA A 432 -17.96 16.64 3.96
N ALA A 433 -19.21 16.62 4.45
CA ALA A 433 -19.56 17.09 5.80
C ALA A 433 -18.78 16.38 6.91
N GLY A 434 -18.52 15.07 6.77
CA GLY A 434 -17.71 14.31 7.72
C GLY A 434 -16.28 14.84 7.86
N GLN A 435 -15.65 15.21 6.74
CA GLN A 435 -14.29 15.78 6.75
C GLN A 435 -14.27 17.16 7.41
N PHE A 436 -15.26 17.99 7.11
CA PHE A 436 -15.36 19.33 7.71
C PHE A 436 -15.65 19.24 9.21
N ALA A 437 -16.47 18.28 9.64
CA ALA A 437 -16.70 18.00 11.06
C ALA A 437 -15.41 17.60 11.78
N ASN A 438 -14.68 16.63 11.23
CA ASN A 438 -13.43 16.13 11.82
C ASN A 438 -12.35 17.22 11.93
N ARG A 439 -12.32 18.17 10.98
CA ARG A 439 -11.38 19.29 10.97
C ARG A 439 -11.87 20.54 11.70
N GLY A 440 -13.07 20.52 12.28
CA GLY A 440 -13.66 21.69 12.94
C GLY A 440 -14.07 22.83 12.00
N LEU A 441 -14.21 22.56 10.70
CA LEU A 441 -14.48 23.53 9.64
C LEU A 441 -15.98 23.77 9.36
N LEU A 442 -16.88 23.24 10.21
CA LEU A 442 -18.33 23.40 10.04
C LEU A 442 -18.81 24.84 10.33
N ALA A 443 -18.11 25.57 11.19
CA ALA A 443 -18.35 26.99 11.41
C ALA A 443 -17.45 27.80 10.47
N GLN A 444 -18.04 28.47 9.48
CA GLN A 444 -17.30 29.40 8.62
C GLN A 444 -16.54 30.42 9.50
N HIS A 445 -15.25 30.65 9.19
CA HIS A 445 -14.29 31.60 9.80
C HIS A 445 -13.18 31.03 10.69
N GLN A 446 -12.70 29.80 10.47
CA GLN A 446 -11.34 29.44 10.88
C GLN A 446 -10.50 29.12 9.65
N SER A 447 -9.63 30.06 9.30
CA SER A 447 -8.50 29.82 8.41
C SER A 447 -7.53 28.89 9.13
N CYS A 448 -7.60 27.59 8.87
CA CYS A 448 -6.44 26.73 9.13
C CYS A 448 -5.27 27.29 8.33
N GLN A 449 -4.09 27.39 8.96
CA GLN A 449 -2.89 27.66 8.19
C GLN A 449 -2.68 26.48 7.23
N PRO A 450 -2.62 26.72 5.91
CA PRO A 450 -2.43 25.64 4.96
C PRO A 450 -1.11 24.94 5.24
N HIS A 451 -1.11 23.60 5.24
CA HIS A 451 0.12 22.83 5.42
C HIS A 451 1.06 22.94 4.21
N GLY A 452 0.58 23.42 3.06
CA GLY A 452 1.32 23.54 1.80
C GLY A 452 1.36 24.94 1.17
N GLN A 453 2.32 25.14 0.26
CA GLN A 453 2.41 26.35 -0.57
C GLN A 453 1.38 26.29 -1.71
N TYR A 454 0.33 27.12 -1.63
CA TYR A 454 -0.74 27.18 -2.63
C TYR A 454 -0.69 28.49 -3.44
N SER A 455 -0.72 28.39 -4.77
CA SER A 455 -0.87 29.55 -5.67
C SER A 455 -2.35 29.90 -5.87
N SER A 456 -2.67 31.20 -6.01
CA SER A 456 -4.02 31.71 -6.27
C SER A 456 -4.54 31.41 -7.68
N ASP A 457 -3.67 31.18 -8.66
CA ASP A 457 -3.94 31.50 -10.07
C ASP A 457 -4.56 30.36 -10.90
N SER A 458 -5.55 29.65 -10.37
CA SER A 458 -6.26 28.64 -11.17
C SER A 458 -7.76 28.83 -11.03
N ASP A 459 -8.31 29.52 -12.03
CA ASP A 459 -9.74 29.52 -12.29
C ASP A 459 -10.14 28.13 -12.78
N SER A 460 -11.05 27.52 -12.03
CA SER A 460 -11.64 26.22 -12.36
C SER A 460 -13.08 26.37 -12.85
N GLU A 461 -13.51 27.61 -13.08
CA GLU A 461 -14.84 27.94 -13.57
C GLU A 461 -14.88 27.67 -15.07
N THR A 462 -15.64 26.66 -15.46
CA THR A 462 -16.01 26.37 -16.85
C THR A 462 -17.21 27.22 -17.22
N ASP A 463 -17.38 27.52 -18.51
CA ASP A 463 -18.56 28.25 -19.00
C ASP A 463 -19.86 27.56 -18.57
N GLU A 464 -19.90 26.23 -18.60
CA GLU A 464 -21.04 25.42 -18.17
C GLU A 464 -21.35 25.60 -16.68
N TYR A 465 -20.34 25.58 -15.82
CA TYR A 465 -20.52 25.77 -14.39
C TYR A 465 -21.00 27.19 -14.06
N SER A 466 -20.44 28.20 -14.73
CA SER A 466 -20.82 29.60 -14.55
C SER A 466 -22.28 29.87 -14.92
N MET A 467 -22.79 29.20 -15.96
CA MET A 467 -24.20 29.28 -16.36
C MET A 467 -25.15 28.79 -15.25
N TYR A 468 -24.85 27.64 -14.64
CA TYR A 468 -25.75 27.00 -13.67
C TYR A 468 -25.42 27.29 -12.20
N LYS A 469 -24.38 28.08 -11.92
CA LYS A 469 -23.88 28.39 -10.56
C LYS A 469 -24.97 28.82 -9.58
N HIS A 470 -25.98 29.54 -10.06
CA HIS A 470 -27.09 30.05 -9.26
C HIS A 470 -28.14 28.98 -8.87
N GLY A 471 -28.22 27.87 -9.61
CA GLY A 471 -29.18 26.77 -9.37
C GLY A 471 -28.55 25.49 -8.81
N ILE A 472 -27.25 25.50 -8.48
CA ILE A 472 -26.57 24.35 -7.87
C ILE A 472 -26.87 24.33 -6.37
N ASN A 473 -27.44 23.24 -5.88
CA ASN A 473 -27.64 23.02 -4.46
C ASN A 473 -26.28 22.65 -3.82
N PRO A 474 -25.72 23.44 -2.88
CA PRO A 474 -24.43 23.15 -2.27
C PRO A 474 -24.40 21.83 -1.49
N VAL A 475 -25.55 21.38 -0.98
CA VAL A 475 -25.66 20.12 -0.22
C VAL A 475 -25.47 18.91 -1.14
N VAL A 476 -26.19 18.90 -2.25
CA VAL A 476 -26.19 17.78 -3.21
C VAL A 476 -25.04 17.89 -4.21
N GLY A 477 -24.54 19.10 -4.47
CA GLY A 477 -23.47 19.36 -5.43
C GLY A 477 -23.90 19.24 -6.90
N CYS A 478 -25.20 19.23 -7.17
CA CYS A 478 -25.76 19.23 -8.53
C CYS A 478 -26.82 20.31 -8.70
N TYR A 479 -27.12 20.64 -9.95
CA TYR A 479 -28.19 21.54 -10.33
C TYR A 479 -29.54 20.92 -9.99
N GLU A 480 -30.34 21.61 -9.19
CA GLU A 480 -31.73 21.27 -8.97
C GLU A 480 -32.59 22.27 -9.76
N PRO A 481 -33.46 21.81 -10.68
CA PRO A 481 -34.38 22.71 -11.32
C PRO A 481 -35.25 23.40 -10.25
N PRO A 482 -35.59 24.68 -10.42
CA PRO A 482 -36.40 25.40 -9.46
C PRO A 482 -37.68 24.61 -9.20
N ARG A 483 -37.91 24.28 -7.92
CA ARG A 483 -39.10 23.54 -7.52
C ARG A 483 -40.33 24.38 -7.89
N PRO A 484 -41.41 23.76 -8.40
CA PRO A 484 -42.65 24.49 -8.62
C PRO A 484 -43.11 25.11 -7.30
N ASP A 485 -43.64 26.32 -7.37
CA ASP A 485 -44.11 27.03 -6.18
C ASP A 485 -45.11 26.14 -5.42
N PRO A 486 -44.83 25.79 -4.15
CA PRO A 486 -45.71 24.88 -3.39
C PRO A 486 -47.11 25.47 -3.19
N THR A 487 -47.27 26.78 -3.38
CA THR A 487 -48.54 27.51 -3.27
C THR A 487 -49.24 27.72 -4.63
N ALA A 488 -48.70 27.20 -5.74
CA ALA A 488 -49.25 27.39 -7.08
C ALA A 488 -50.66 26.78 -7.24
N HIS A 489 -51.00 25.78 -6.42
CA HIS A 489 -52.30 25.10 -6.43
C HIS A 489 -53.26 25.59 -5.32
N MET A 490 -52.85 26.57 -4.51
CA MET A 490 -53.62 27.07 -3.36
C MET A 490 -54.33 28.38 -3.71
N THR A 491 -55.57 28.52 -3.23
CA THR A 491 -56.29 29.81 -3.29
C THR A 491 -55.67 30.81 -2.32
N GLU A 492 -55.91 32.12 -2.52
CA GLU A 492 -55.35 33.19 -1.68
C GLU A 492 -55.75 33.02 -0.20
N GLU A 493 -57.01 32.63 0.06
CA GLU A 493 -57.50 32.29 1.40
C GLU A 493 -56.77 31.10 2.05
N GLN A 494 -56.41 30.08 1.26
CA GLN A 494 -55.63 28.93 1.76
C GLN A 494 -54.20 29.33 2.10
N LYS A 495 -53.59 30.22 1.31
CA LYS A 495 -52.26 30.76 1.60
C LYS A 495 -52.24 31.55 2.90
N GLU A 496 -53.25 32.39 3.13
CA GLU A 496 -53.38 33.14 4.39
C GLU A 496 -53.58 32.21 5.60
N TYR A 497 -54.40 31.17 5.44
CA TYR A 497 -54.64 30.20 6.50
C TYR A 497 -53.36 29.42 6.87
N GLU A 498 -52.61 28.92 5.88
CA GLU A 498 -51.33 28.23 6.13
C GLU A 498 -50.26 29.17 6.69
N ALA A 499 -50.20 30.42 6.22
CA ALA A 499 -49.29 31.43 6.79
C ALA A 499 -49.60 31.67 8.27
N MET A 500 -50.88 31.77 8.64
CA MET A 500 -51.30 31.93 10.02
C MET A 500 -50.99 30.68 10.87
N GLN A 501 -51.09 29.47 10.30
CA GLN A 501 -50.62 28.26 10.98
C GLN A 501 -49.10 28.27 11.20
N LEU A 502 -48.33 28.71 10.22
CA LEU A 502 -46.87 28.77 10.32
C LEU A 502 -46.40 29.79 11.37
N VAL A 503 -47.05 30.95 11.43
CA VAL A 503 -46.82 31.96 12.49
C VAL A 503 -47.12 31.38 13.87
N ASN A 504 -48.25 30.66 14.02
CA ASN A 504 -48.60 30.01 15.27
C ASN A 504 -47.61 28.89 15.66
N MET A 505 -47.06 28.16 14.69
CA MET A 505 -46.01 27.17 14.94
C MET A 505 -44.69 27.83 15.37
N MET A 506 -44.28 28.91 14.71
CA MET A 506 -43.08 29.67 15.07
C MET A 506 -43.20 30.31 16.46
N ASP A 507 -44.35 30.89 16.79
CA ASP A 507 -44.62 31.43 18.13
C ASP A 507 -44.58 30.32 19.20
N LYS A 508 -45.12 29.13 18.91
CA LYS A 508 -45.00 27.96 19.80
C LYS A 508 -43.54 27.54 20.02
N LEU A 509 -42.74 27.47 18.97
CA LEU A 509 -41.32 27.10 19.05
C LEU A 509 -40.51 28.15 19.81
N HIS A 510 -40.84 29.43 19.65
CA HIS A 510 -40.24 30.53 20.38
C HIS A 510 -40.58 30.49 21.87
N ARG A 511 -41.87 30.33 22.23
CA ARG A 511 -42.30 30.21 23.63
C ARG A 511 -41.74 28.98 24.34
N GLN A 512 -41.45 27.91 23.59
CA GLN A 512 -40.79 26.70 24.10
C GLN A 512 -39.27 26.86 24.21
N GLY A 513 -38.70 27.99 23.78
CA GLY A 513 -37.27 28.28 23.84
C GLY A 513 -36.42 27.46 22.86
N ILE A 514 -37.04 26.83 21.86
CA ILE A 514 -36.35 26.01 20.85
C ILE A 514 -35.71 26.90 19.77
N ILE A 515 -36.36 28.02 19.43
CA ILE A 515 -35.88 28.97 18.42
C ILE A 515 -35.96 30.38 19.00
N ASN A 516 -34.85 31.12 18.97
CA ASN A 516 -34.82 32.54 19.29
C ASN A 516 -34.68 33.33 17.98
N PRO A 517 -35.68 34.12 17.58
CA PRO A 517 -35.54 35.02 16.44
C PRO A 517 -34.43 36.03 16.76
N CYS A 518 -33.52 36.24 15.82
CA CYS A 518 -32.43 37.19 15.97
C CYS A 518 -32.49 38.26 14.89
N ARG A 519 -32.11 39.49 15.25
CA ARG A 519 -31.85 40.64 14.39
C ARG A 519 -30.35 40.79 14.21
N ILE A 520 -29.90 41.39 13.12
CA ILE A 520 -28.48 41.72 12.93
C ILE A 520 -28.22 43.06 13.63
N GLY A 521 -27.40 43.06 14.67
CA GLY A 521 -26.95 44.27 15.37
C GLY A 521 -26.05 45.15 14.50
N GLU A 522 -25.76 46.37 14.95
CA GLU A 522 -24.88 47.32 14.24
C GLU A 522 -23.43 46.81 14.07
N ASP A 523 -23.05 45.80 14.87
CA ASP A 523 -21.77 45.09 14.86
C ASP A 523 -21.73 43.88 13.90
N GLY A 524 -22.84 43.61 13.19
CA GLY A 524 -22.97 42.48 12.27
C GLY A 524 -23.24 41.13 12.94
N ARG A 525 -23.51 41.09 14.26
CA ARG A 525 -23.80 39.85 15.00
C ARG A 525 -25.31 39.67 15.24
N PRO A 526 -25.78 38.41 15.38
CA PRO A 526 -27.19 38.15 15.66
C PRO A 526 -27.53 38.46 17.14
N GLU A 527 -28.43 39.41 17.36
CA GLU A 527 -29.01 39.79 18.66
C GLU A 527 -30.45 39.26 18.79
N PRO A 528 -30.85 38.71 19.95
CA PRO A 528 -32.18 38.13 20.12
C PRO A 528 -33.27 39.22 20.14
N VAL A 529 -34.36 38.94 19.45
CA VAL A 529 -35.53 39.82 19.33
C VAL A 529 -36.58 39.39 20.35
N SER A 530 -37.23 40.37 21.01
CA SER A 530 -38.17 40.07 22.09
C SER A 530 -39.56 39.66 21.59
N HIS A 531 -39.96 40.17 20.42
CA HIS A 531 -41.21 39.82 19.77
C HIS A 531 -41.03 39.66 18.24
N ILE A 532 -41.59 38.60 17.64
CA ILE A 532 -41.42 38.27 16.21
C ILE A 532 -41.87 39.42 15.28
N MET A 533 -42.80 40.26 15.71
CA MET A 533 -43.26 41.42 14.93
C MET A 533 -42.19 42.53 14.76
N GLU A 534 -41.19 42.60 15.62
CA GLU A 534 -40.08 43.56 15.47
C GLU A 534 -39.25 43.26 14.20
N LEU A 535 -39.29 42.02 13.70
CA LEU A 535 -38.67 41.64 12.42
C LEU A 535 -39.41 42.25 11.21
N GLN A 536 -40.70 42.59 11.34
CA GLN A 536 -41.46 43.18 10.24
C GLN A 536 -41.10 44.65 9.98
N GLU A 537 -40.69 45.37 11.02
CA GLU A 537 -40.30 46.78 10.92
C GLU A 537 -39.00 46.98 10.12
N GLU A 538 -38.16 45.93 10.02
CA GLU A 538 -36.89 45.96 9.30
C GLU A 538 -36.90 45.38 7.88
N LEU A 539 -37.96 44.67 7.50
CA LEU A 539 -38.13 44.13 6.14
C LEU A 539 -37.94 45.20 5.04
N PRO A 540 -38.44 46.44 5.17
CA PRO A 540 -38.19 47.49 4.19
C PRO A 540 -36.72 47.93 4.12
N ARG A 541 -35.97 47.83 5.23
CA ARG A 541 -34.55 48.25 5.29
C ARG A 541 -33.61 47.21 4.69
N GLN A 542 -33.93 45.93 4.79
CA GLN A 542 -33.13 44.85 4.20
C GLN A 542 -33.33 44.70 2.67
N GLN A 543 -34.50 45.07 2.14
CA GLN A 543 -34.78 45.00 0.69
C GLN A 543 -34.13 46.14 -0.12
N VAL A 544 -33.82 47.28 0.49
CA VAL A 544 -33.23 48.45 -0.20
C VAL A 544 -31.74 48.26 -0.55
N GLY A 545 -31.05 47.29 0.05
CA GLY A 545 -29.64 46.99 -0.28
C GLY A 545 -29.42 46.13 -1.54
N GLY A 546 -30.50 45.69 -2.21
CA GLY A 546 -30.45 44.69 -3.28
C GLY A 546 -30.44 45.20 -4.72
N GLY A 547 -30.50 46.51 -4.98
CA GLY A 547 -30.61 47.00 -6.36
C GLY A 547 -30.34 48.48 -6.55
N ALA A 548 -29.06 48.84 -6.71
CA ALA A 548 -28.57 49.94 -7.56
C ALA A 548 -27.03 50.00 -7.46
N ARG A 549 -26.33 49.34 -8.38
CA ARG A 549 -25.02 49.83 -8.82
C ARG A 549 -25.32 50.89 -9.88
N THR A 550 -25.35 52.14 -9.48
CA THR A 550 -25.21 53.25 -10.41
C THR A 550 -23.73 53.47 -10.64
N ASP A 551 -23.33 53.38 -11.91
CA ASP A 551 -22.10 53.95 -12.44
C ASP A 551 -22.04 55.45 -12.09
N ASP A 552 -20.88 55.91 -11.61
CA ASP A 552 -20.34 57.28 -11.67
C ASP A 552 -18.90 57.16 -11.11
N VAL A 553 -17.85 57.08 -11.93
CA VAL A 553 -17.06 58.21 -12.49
C VAL A 553 -16.77 59.29 -11.44
N ASP A 554 -15.64 59.13 -10.74
CA ASP A 554 -14.48 60.05 -10.81
C ASP A 554 -13.21 59.37 -10.26
#